data_AF-A0A2V8J1D6-F1
#
_entry.id   AF-A0A2V8J1D6-F1
#
_cell.length_a   1.000
_cell.length_b   1.000
_cell.length_c   1.000
_cell.angle_alpha   90.00
_cell.angle_beta   90.00
_cell.angle_gamma   90.00
#
_symmetry.space_group_name_H-M   'P 1'
#
loop_
_entity.id
_entity.type
_entity.pdbx_description
1 polymer ?
#
loop_
_entity_poly.entity_id
_entity_poly.type
_entity_poly.pdbx_seq_one_letter_code
_entity_poly.pdbx_strand_id
1 'polypeptide(L)'
;MKSAGAALAVAALLAGVAMLAYARWTRDVDRADEALAAGRLEEALAAYKAADLGFDRAPAARQMFGADYDRAVANHLWLLYRLKRYDETIELAERAPAAALPHFWSGCAFFEKAVVEPKPEPRLGWLSRAEEEFRKAVEATPEDWDTKYDFELTSRLAAELRKQPKTPPRQLMQLLRPPSPTGKPARSVG
;
A
#
# COMPACT_ATOMS: atom_id res chain seq x y z
N MET A 1 -12.64 -22.49 -49.74
CA MET A 1 -11.22 -22.53 -49.32
C MET A 1 -10.54 -21.16 -49.24
N LYS A 2 -10.72 -20.23 -50.20
CA LYS A 2 -10.07 -18.89 -50.15
C LYS A 2 -10.50 -18.01 -48.98
N SER A 3 -11.76 -18.08 -48.54
CA SER A 3 -12.29 -17.30 -47.41
C SER A 3 -11.76 -17.73 -46.04
N ALA A 4 -11.52 -19.04 -45.85
CA ALA A 4 -10.98 -19.57 -44.60
C ALA A 4 -9.52 -19.16 -44.38
N GLY A 5 -8.70 -19.14 -45.44
CA GLY A 5 -7.31 -18.66 -45.35
C GLY A 5 -7.20 -17.17 -45.04
N ALA A 6 -8.07 -16.35 -45.63
CA ALA A 6 -8.14 -14.92 -45.33
C ALA A 6 -8.59 -14.65 -43.88
N ALA A 7 -9.60 -15.38 -43.39
CA ALA A 7 -10.05 -15.26 -42.00
C ALA A 7 -8.96 -15.66 -40.99
N LEU A 8 -8.22 -16.75 -41.26
CA LEU A 8 -7.09 -17.17 -40.43
C LEU A 8 -5.95 -16.15 -40.43
N ALA A 9 -5.62 -15.56 -41.59
CA ALA A 9 -4.59 -14.54 -41.69
C ALA A 9 -4.96 -13.26 -40.93
N VAL A 10 -6.22 -12.82 -41.01
CA VAL A 10 -6.73 -11.68 -40.25
C VAL A 10 -6.70 -11.97 -38.75
N ALA A 11 -7.13 -13.16 -38.31
CA ALA A 11 -7.08 -13.55 -36.92
C ALA A 11 -5.63 -13.57 -36.37
N ALA A 12 -4.68 -14.11 -37.14
CA ALA A 12 -3.27 -14.12 -36.77
C ALA A 12 -2.68 -12.71 -36.68
N LEU A 13 -3.05 -11.81 -37.59
CA LEU A 13 -2.62 -10.41 -37.54
C LEU A 13 -3.17 -9.70 -36.30
N LEU A 14 -4.46 -9.87 -36.00
CA LEU A 14 -5.09 -9.29 -34.82
C LEU A 14 -4.45 -9.81 -33.52
N ALA A 15 -4.17 -11.11 -33.45
CA ALA A 15 -3.45 -11.71 -32.33
C ALA A 15 -2.03 -11.14 -32.20
N GLY A 16 -1.29 -10.97 -33.31
CA GLY A 16 0.03 -10.36 -33.32
C GLY A 16 0.03 -8.91 -32.83
N VAL A 17 -0.92 -8.10 -33.31
CA VAL A 17 -1.10 -6.71 -32.86
C VAL A 17 -1.46 -6.65 -31.38
N ALA A 18 -2.35 -7.52 -30.91
CA ALA A 18 -2.72 -7.61 -29.50
C ALA A 18 -1.52 -8.00 -28.62
N MET A 19 -0.70 -8.97 -29.04
CA MET A 19 0.51 -9.35 -28.31
C MET A 19 1.57 -8.23 -28.27
N LEU A 20 1.78 -7.50 -29.37
CA LEU A 20 2.70 -6.37 -29.39
C LEU A 20 2.21 -5.21 -28.52
N ALA A 21 0.90 -4.95 -28.53
CA ALA A 21 0.28 -3.97 -27.65
C ALA A 21 0.47 -4.38 -26.19
N TYR A 22 0.23 -5.65 -25.85
CA TYR A 22 0.45 -6.18 -24.51
C TYR A 22 1.92 -6.08 -24.07
N ALA A 23 2.86 -6.56 -24.87
CA ALA A 23 4.29 -6.51 -24.55
C ALA A 23 4.79 -5.08 -24.36
N ARG A 24 4.26 -4.12 -25.14
CA ARG A 24 4.59 -2.70 -24.95
C ARG A 24 3.98 -2.14 -23.66
N TRP A 25 2.81 -2.63 -23.26
CA TRP A 25 2.08 -2.21 -22.07
C TRP A 25 2.72 -2.72 -20.77
N THR A 26 3.10 -4.01 -20.74
CA THR A 26 3.71 -4.63 -19.56
C THR A 26 5.18 -4.29 -19.40
N ARG A 27 5.83 -3.71 -20.42
CA ARG A 27 7.24 -3.34 -20.37
C ARG A 27 7.61 -2.48 -19.15
N ASP A 28 6.73 -1.56 -18.75
CA ASP A 28 7.00 -0.72 -17.57
C ASP A 28 6.89 -1.52 -16.27
N VAL A 29 6.04 -2.55 -16.22
CA VAL A 29 5.98 -3.50 -15.09
C VAL A 29 7.24 -4.35 -15.05
N ASP A 30 7.69 -4.89 -16.18
CA ASP A 30 8.92 -5.69 -16.25
C ASP A 30 10.14 -4.86 -15.83
N ARG A 31 10.24 -3.62 -16.32
CA ARG A 31 11.28 -2.68 -15.91
C ARG A 31 11.22 -2.38 -14.41
N ALA A 32 10.02 -2.22 -13.86
CA ALA A 32 9.83 -1.98 -12.44
C ALA A 32 10.29 -3.18 -11.60
N ASP A 33 9.91 -4.39 -12.01
CA ASP A 33 10.32 -5.66 -11.39
C ASP A 33 11.85 -5.82 -11.42
N GLU A 34 12.50 -5.54 -12.56
CA GLU A 34 13.97 -5.56 -12.69
C GLU A 34 14.65 -4.53 -11.78
N ALA A 35 14.16 -3.30 -11.75
CA ALA A 35 14.70 -2.25 -10.88
C ALA A 35 14.51 -2.59 -9.40
N LEU A 36 13.34 -3.16 -9.03
CA LEU A 36 13.04 -3.60 -7.68
C LEU A 36 13.97 -4.74 -7.25
N ALA A 37 14.16 -5.75 -8.10
CA ALA A 37 15.09 -6.85 -7.86
C ALA A 37 16.54 -6.38 -7.70
N ALA A 38 16.93 -5.32 -8.41
CA ALA A 38 18.24 -4.68 -8.27
C ALA A 38 18.36 -3.72 -7.07
N GLY A 39 17.30 -3.57 -6.25
CA GLY A 39 17.26 -2.65 -5.11
C GLY A 39 17.19 -1.17 -5.48
N ARG A 40 16.93 -0.83 -6.75
CA ARG A 40 16.83 0.54 -7.26
C ARG A 40 15.41 1.09 -7.04
N LEU A 41 15.06 1.34 -5.78
CA LEU A 41 13.68 1.62 -5.35
C LEU A 41 13.05 2.84 -6.05
N GLU A 42 13.78 3.93 -6.23
CA GLU A 42 13.26 5.12 -6.93
C GLU A 42 13.00 4.86 -8.42
N GLU A 43 13.84 4.06 -9.07
CA GLU A 43 13.61 3.67 -10.47
C GLU A 43 12.40 2.73 -10.58
N ALA A 44 12.29 1.76 -9.66
CA ALA A 44 11.13 0.87 -9.59
C ALA A 44 9.83 1.67 -9.39
N LEU A 45 9.86 2.68 -8.50
CA LEU A 45 8.71 3.54 -8.24
C LEU A 45 8.30 4.32 -9.49
N ALA A 46 9.25 4.93 -10.18
CA ALA A 46 8.98 5.65 -11.42
C ALA A 46 8.36 4.73 -12.49
N ALA A 47 8.84 3.49 -12.60
CA ALA A 47 8.35 2.51 -13.55
C ALA A 47 6.94 1.99 -13.19
N TYR A 48 6.65 1.62 -11.93
CA TYR A 48 5.28 1.25 -11.54
C TYR A 48 4.29 2.40 -11.66
N LYS A 49 4.71 3.64 -11.39
CA LYS A 49 3.88 4.83 -11.62
C LYS A 49 3.54 5.01 -13.11
N ALA A 50 4.50 4.75 -14.00
CA ALA A 50 4.26 4.77 -15.44
C ALA A 50 3.28 3.66 -15.86
N ALA A 51 3.42 2.45 -15.30
CA ALA A 51 2.49 1.35 -15.54
C ALA A 51 1.05 1.66 -15.08
N ASP A 52 0.87 2.19 -13.85
CA ASP A 52 -0.43 2.63 -13.31
C ASP A 52 -1.10 3.66 -14.24
N LEU A 53 -0.36 4.72 -14.65
CA LEU A 53 -0.84 5.71 -15.61
C LEU A 53 -1.15 5.12 -16.99
N GLY A 54 -0.43 4.07 -17.38
CA GLY A 54 -0.77 3.25 -18.54
C GLY A 54 -2.17 2.68 -18.38
N PHE A 55 -2.37 1.82 -17.38
CA PHE A 55 -3.64 1.16 -17.08
C PHE A 55 -4.84 2.12 -17.00
N ASP A 56 -4.67 3.29 -16.38
CA ASP A 56 -5.73 4.30 -16.31
C ASP A 56 -6.12 4.91 -17.67
N ARG A 57 -5.20 4.94 -18.63
CA ARG A 57 -5.47 5.45 -19.99
C ARG A 57 -6.15 4.43 -20.91
N ALA A 58 -6.15 3.14 -20.56
CA ALA A 58 -6.82 2.11 -21.36
C ALA A 58 -7.71 1.20 -20.47
N PRO A 59 -8.98 1.58 -20.27
CA PRO A 59 -9.93 0.78 -19.48
C PRO A 59 -10.08 -0.67 -19.94
N ALA A 60 -10.01 -0.92 -21.26
CA ALA A 60 -10.04 -2.27 -21.81
C ALA A 60 -8.84 -3.12 -21.38
N ALA A 61 -7.64 -2.52 -21.32
CA ALA A 61 -6.44 -3.19 -20.84
C ALA A 61 -6.54 -3.45 -19.33
N ARG A 62 -7.03 -2.48 -18.55
CA ARG A 62 -7.29 -2.65 -17.11
C ARG A 62 -8.26 -3.80 -16.83
N GLN A 63 -9.31 -3.95 -17.66
CA GLN A 63 -10.25 -5.06 -17.52
C GLN A 63 -9.65 -6.41 -17.94
N MET A 64 -8.91 -6.43 -19.06
CA MET A 64 -8.32 -7.67 -19.60
C MET A 64 -7.16 -8.19 -18.75
N PHE A 65 -6.39 -7.28 -18.13
CA PHE A 65 -5.19 -7.57 -17.35
C PHE A 65 -5.33 -7.07 -15.91
N GLY A 66 -6.50 -7.27 -15.31
CA GLY A 66 -6.81 -6.79 -13.96
C GLY A 66 -5.79 -7.25 -12.91
N ALA A 67 -5.34 -8.50 -12.98
CA ALA A 67 -4.32 -9.02 -12.04
C ALA A 67 -2.96 -8.30 -12.16
N ASP A 68 -2.53 -7.96 -13.38
CA ASP A 68 -1.29 -7.20 -13.60
C ASP A 68 -1.43 -5.76 -13.09
N TYR A 69 -2.59 -5.15 -13.32
CA TYR A 69 -2.91 -3.83 -12.78
C TYR A 69 -2.91 -3.82 -11.25
N ASP A 70 -3.61 -4.76 -10.62
CA ASP A 70 -3.70 -4.89 -9.17
C ASP A 70 -2.31 -5.06 -8.55
N ARG A 71 -1.47 -5.94 -9.14
CA ARG A 71 -0.08 -6.14 -8.72
C ARG A 71 0.77 -4.87 -8.88
N ALA A 72 0.65 -4.18 -10.01
CA ALA A 72 1.40 -2.95 -10.26
C ALA A 72 1.04 -1.85 -9.25
N VAL A 73 -0.25 -1.67 -8.94
CA VAL A 73 -0.70 -0.68 -7.95
C VAL A 73 -0.30 -1.09 -6.53
N ALA A 74 -0.37 -2.38 -6.19
CA ALA A 74 0.10 -2.89 -4.89
C ALA A 74 1.59 -2.58 -4.67
N ASN A 75 2.42 -2.84 -5.67
CA ASN A 75 3.86 -2.55 -5.60
C ASN A 75 4.15 -1.05 -5.59
N HIS A 76 3.34 -0.25 -6.29
CA HIS A 76 3.42 1.22 -6.24
C HIS A 76 3.16 1.73 -4.82
N LEU A 77 2.07 1.29 -4.17
CA LEU A 77 1.75 1.64 -2.78
C LEU A 77 2.87 1.21 -1.82
N TRP A 78 3.34 -0.03 -1.94
CA TRP A 78 4.43 -0.55 -1.11
C TRP A 78 5.71 0.28 -1.25
N LEU A 79 6.11 0.67 -2.47
CA LEU A 79 7.29 1.49 -2.72
C LEU A 79 7.15 2.91 -2.16
N LEU A 80 5.99 3.55 -2.36
CA LEU A 80 5.72 4.87 -1.78
C LEU A 80 5.86 4.84 -0.26
N TYR A 81 5.26 3.84 0.38
CA TYR A 81 5.37 3.64 1.82
C TYR A 81 6.82 3.39 2.24
N ARG A 82 7.53 2.49 1.56
CA ARG A 82 8.92 2.12 1.86
C ARG A 82 9.89 3.30 1.75
N LEU A 83 9.63 4.21 0.80
CA LEU A 83 10.37 5.45 0.59
C LEU A 83 9.90 6.60 1.49
N LYS A 84 8.99 6.32 2.44
CA LYS A 84 8.40 7.29 3.37
C LYS A 84 7.61 8.42 2.70
N ARG A 85 7.12 8.19 1.49
CA ARG A 85 6.26 9.09 0.73
C ARG A 85 4.81 8.87 1.16
N TYR A 86 4.55 9.11 2.45
CA TYR A 86 3.29 8.74 3.10
C TYR A 86 2.08 9.51 2.55
N ASP A 87 2.26 10.79 2.21
CA ASP A 87 1.18 11.58 1.57
C ASP A 87 0.77 10.99 0.23
N GLU A 88 1.74 10.66 -0.62
CA GLU A 88 1.46 10.02 -1.91
C GLU A 88 0.89 8.60 -1.76
N THR A 89 1.27 7.88 -0.70
CA THR A 89 0.67 6.57 -0.37
C THR A 89 -0.82 6.72 -0.09
N ILE A 90 -1.20 7.71 0.73
CA ILE A 90 -2.60 8.01 1.07
C ILE A 90 -3.37 8.43 -0.18
N GLU A 91 -2.82 9.34 -1.00
CA GLU A 91 -3.45 9.79 -2.24
C GLU A 91 -3.67 8.66 -3.25
N LEU A 92 -2.69 7.77 -3.42
CA LEU A 92 -2.83 6.61 -4.30
C LEU A 92 -3.88 5.62 -3.78
N ALA A 93 -3.92 5.40 -2.47
CA ALA A 93 -4.85 4.46 -1.84
C ALA A 93 -6.33 4.82 -2.08
N GLU A 94 -6.66 6.12 -2.20
CA GLU A 94 -8.03 6.58 -2.46
C GLU A 94 -8.64 6.06 -3.77
N ARG A 95 -7.80 5.76 -4.77
CA ARG A 95 -8.23 5.29 -6.10
C ARG A 95 -7.77 3.87 -6.45
N ALA A 96 -7.01 3.24 -5.57
CA ALA A 96 -6.44 1.93 -5.81
C ALA A 96 -7.51 0.81 -5.76
N PRO A 97 -7.35 -0.28 -6.53
CA PRO A 97 -8.24 -1.42 -6.47
C PRO A 97 -8.15 -2.12 -5.12
N ALA A 98 -9.24 -2.76 -4.67
CA ALA A 98 -9.28 -3.45 -3.38
C ALA A 98 -8.19 -4.53 -3.23
N ALA A 99 -7.85 -5.23 -4.32
CA ALA A 99 -6.79 -6.23 -4.35
C ALA A 99 -5.38 -5.67 -4.04
N ALA A 100 -5.17 -4.35 -4.18
CA ALA A 100 -3.92 -3.69 -3.82
C ALA A 100 -3.83 -3.34 -2.32
N LEU A 101 -4.83 -3.73 -1.52
CA LEU A 101 -4.93 -3.48 -0.07
C LEU A 101 -4.78 -1.99 0.30
N PRO A 102 -5.54 -1.07 -0.32
CA PRO A 102 -5.38 0.37 -0.11
C PRO A 102 -5.54 0.80 1.34
N HIS A 103 -6.53 0.23 2.05
CA HIS A 103 -6.81 0.54 3.44
C HIS A 103 -5.68 0.12 4.39
N PHE A 104 -4.99 -0.97 4.07
CA PHE A 104 -3.81 -1.38 4.84
C PHE A 104 -2.69 -0.35 4.67
N TRP A 105 -2.34 -0.01 3.42
CA TRP A 105 -1.25 0.93 3.13
C TRP A 105 -1.52 2.36 3.63
N SER A 106 -2.75 2.85 3.49
CA SER A 106 -3.16 4.15 4.06
C SER A 106 -3.11 4.13 5.58
N GLY A 107 -3.54 3.03 6.23
CA GLY A 107 -3.43 2.81 7.66
C GLY A 107 -1.98 2.91 8.16
N CYS A 108 -1.06 2.18 7.51
CA CYS A 108 0.37 2.25 7.82
C CYS A 108 0.92 3.68 7.65
N ALA A 109 0.58 4.36 6.56
CA ALA A 109 1.03 5.74 6.31
C ALA A 109 0.50 6.73 7.36
N PHE A 110 -0.77 6.64 7.74
CA PHE A 110 -1.33 7.47 8.81
C PHE A 110 -0.70 7.17 10.17
N PHE A 111 -0.44 5.90 10.48
CA PHE A 111 0.25 5.50 11.71
C PHE A 111 1.65 6.11 11.78
N GLU A 112 2.43 5.99 10.72
CA GLU A 112 3.77 6.58 10.62
C GLU A 112 3.76 8.11 10.77
N LYS A 113 2.75 8.79 10.22
CA LYS A 113 2.56 10.23 10.44
C LYS A 113 2.24 10.55 11.91
N ALA A 114 1.43 9.73 12.57
CA ALA A 114 1.12 9.87 13.99
C ALA A 114 2.37 9.70 14.88
N VAL A 115 3.20 8.68 14.65
CA VAL A 115 4.34 8.39 15.55
C VAL A 115 5.45 9.43 15.52
N VAL A 116 5.47 10.34 14.53
CA VAL A 116 6.44 11.43 14.45
C VAL A 116 5.84 12.82 14.69
N GLU A 117 4.51 12.97 14.65
CA GLU A 117 3.83 14.26 14.78
C GLU A 117 4.04 14.87 16.18
N PRO A 118 4.67 16.05 16.32
CA PRO A 118 4.93 16.66 17.62
C PRO A 118 3.69 17.22 18.32
N LYS A 119 2.66 17.64 17.59
CA LYS A 119 1.49 18.30 18.17
C LYS A 119 0.46 17.27 18.65
N PRO A 120 -0.01 17.36 19.91
CA PRO A 120 -0.99 16.43 20.49
C PRO A 120 -2.25 16.17 19.64
N GLU A 121 -2.93 17.23 19.21
CA GLU A 121 -4.20 17.15 18.49
C GLU A 121 -4.04 16.52 17.09
N PRO A 122 -3.15 17.01 16.21
CA PRO A 122 -2.86 16.35 14.94
C PRO A 122 -2.41 14.89 15.09
N ARG A 123 -1.62 14.57 16.13
CA ARG A 123 -1.17 13.20 16.38
C ARG A 123 -2.34 12.26 16.59
N LEU A 124 -3.25 12.62 17.49
CA LEU A 124 -4.45 11.84 17.74
C LEU A 124 -5.34 11.75 16.50
N GLY A 125 -5.40 12.83 15.71
CA GLY A 125 -6.10 12.86 14.43
C GLY A 125 -5.53 11.83 13.43
N TRP A 126 -4.21 11.80 13.24
CA TRP A 126 -3.56 10.81 12.38
C TRP A 126 -3.78 9.38 12.88
N LEU A 127 -3.63 9.15 14.19
CA LEU A 127 -3.79 7.82 14.76
C LEU A 127 -5.25 7.32 14.67
N SER A 128 -6.23 8.21 14.81
CA SER A 128 -7.65 7.85 14.63
C SER A 128 -7.98 7.53 13.16
N ARG A 129 -7.32 8.18 12.19
CA ARG A 129 -7.43 7.81 10.77
C ARG A 129 -6.78 6.47 10.47
N ALA A 130 -5.62 6.19 11.09
CA ALA A 130 -4.98 4.88 10.99
C ALA A 130 -5.88 3.77 11.54
N GLU A 131 -6.48 3.98 12.73
CA GLU A 131 -7.44 3.06 13.36
C GLU A 131 -8.60 2.73 12.41
N GLU A 132 -9.19 3.76 11.79
CA GLU A 132 -10.31 3.62 10.86
C GLU A 132 -9.94 2.87 9.57
N GLU A 133 -8.78 3.17 8.98
CA GLU A 133 -8.33 2.48 7.77
C GLU A 133 -7.95 1.03 8.06
N PHE A 134 -7.27 0.75 9.17
CA PHE A 134 -6.99 -0.63 9.57
C PHE A 134 -8.26 -1.43 9.89
N ARG A 135 -9.30 -0.81 10.45
CA ARG A 135 -10.61 -1.46 10.62
C ARG A 135 -11.17 -1.93 9.27
N LYS A 136 -11.17 -1.06 8.25
CA LYS A 136 -11.60 -1.41 6.89
C LYS A 136 -10.72 -2.50 6.26
N ALA A 137 -9.41 -2.48 6.54
CA ALA A 137 -8.48 -3.50 6.09
C ALA A 137 -8.82 -4.87 6.72
N VAL A 138 -9.09 -4.94 8.03
CA VAL A 138 -9.55 -6.17 8.70
C VAL A 138 -10.88 -6.67 8.12
N GLU A 139 -11.80 -5.77 7.81
CA GLU A 139 -13.08 -6.13 7.17
C GLU A 139 -12.89 -6.72 5.77
N ALA A 140 -11.91 -6.22 5.01
CA ALA A 140 -11.61 -6.69 3.67
C ALA A 140 -10.85 -8.03 3.65
N THR A 141 -9.92 -8.25 4.61
CA THR A 141 -9.09 -9.46 4.70
C THR A 141 -9.11 -10.02 6.13
N PRO A 142 -10.23 -10.63 6.57
CA PRO A 142 -10.45 -11.03 7.95
C PRO A 142 -9.59 -12.21 8.40
N GLU A 143 -8.90 -12.91 7.51
CA GLU A 143 -7.93 -13.95 7.84
C GLU A 143 -6.50 -13.44 8.03
N ASP A 144 -6.19 -12.22 7.60
CA ASP A 144 -4.83 -11.67 7.70
C ASP A 144 -4.49 -11.28 9.14
N TRP A 145 -3.47 -11.94 9.69
CA TRP A 145 -3.00 -11.71 11.05
C TRP A 145 -2.22 -10.41 11.21
N ASP A 146 -1.49 -9.98 10.17
CA ASP A 146 -0.67 -8.77 10.24
C ASP A 146 -1.58 -7.54 10.30
N THR A 147 -2.58 -7.48 9.41
CA THR A 147 -3.61 -6.42 9.45
C THR A 147 -4.36 -6.37 10.79
N LYS A 148 -4.70 -7.52 11.39
CA LYS A 148 -5.33 -7.57 12.73
C LYS A 148 -4.41 -7.05 13.82
N TYR A 149 -3.13 -7.42 13.77
CA TYR A 149 -2.15 -6.95 14.73
C TYR A 149 -2.00 -5.43 14.68
N ASP A 150 -1.86 -4.87 13.47
CA ASP A 150 -1.74 -3.43 13.27
C ASP A 150 -3.00 -2.67 13.70
N PHE A 151 -4.19 -3.23 13.43
CA PHE A 151 -5.45 -2.69 13.93
C PHE A 151 -5.50 -2.67 15.46
N GLU A 152 -5.19 -3.78 16.12
CA GLU A 152 -5.24 -3.89 17.59
C GLU A 152 -4.21 -2.96 18.24
N LEU A 153 -2.98 -2.93 17.71
CA LEU A 153 -1.92 -2.04 18.16
C LEU A 153 -2.37 -0.58 18.08
N THR A 154 -2.87 -0.17 16.91
CA THR A 154 -3.31 1.20 16.65
C THR A 154 -4.49 1.59 17.52
N SER A 155 -5.48 0.70 17.67
CA SER A 155 -6.68 0.94 18.48
C SER A 155 -6.35 1.14 19.95
N ARG A 156 -5.50 0.27 20.53
CA ARG A 156 -5.06 0.42 21.93
C ARG A 156 -4.30 1.71 22.15
N LEU A 157 -3.42 2.03 21.21
CA LEU A 157 -2.59 3.22 21.27
C LEU A 157 -3.43 4.50 21.18
N ALA A 158 -4.45 4.51 20.30
CA ALA A 158 -5.41 5.59 20.19
C ALA A 158 -6.22 5.75 21.48
N ALA A 159 -6.71 4.65 22.06
CA ALA A 159 -7.44 4.66 23.32
C ALA A 159 -6.61 5.23 24.48
N GLU A 160 -5.33 4.84 24.61
CA GLU A 160 -4.45 5.38 25.65
C GLU A 160 -4.04 6.84 25.37
N LEU A 161 -3.78 7.19 24.11
CA LEU A 161 -3.46 8.57 23.74
C LEU A 161 -4.64 9.52 24.00
N ARG A 162 -5.89 9.08 23.84
CA ARG A 162 -7.09 9.86 24.22
C ARG A 162 -7.11 10.20 25.72
N LYS A 163 -6.63 9.30 26.57
CA LYS A 163 -6.49 9.53 28.02
C LYS A 163 -5.32 10.45 28.35
N GLN A 164 -4.23 10.34 27.58
CA GLN A 164 -2.98 11.07 27.79
C GLN A 164 -2.54 11.83 26.53
N PRO A 165 -3.29 12.84 26.06
CA PRO A 165 -3.09 13.44 24.73
C PRO A 165 -1.74 14.16 24.59
N LYS A 166 -1.17 14.63 25.71
CA LYS A 166 0.11 15.34 25.75
C LYS A 166 1.33 14.42 25.72
N THR A 167 1.17 13.09 25.69
CA THR A 167 2.29 12.15 25.61
C THR A 167 3.13 12.41 24.37
N PRO A 168 4.44 12.70 24.48
CA PRO A 168 5.27 12.99 23.33
C PRO A 168 5.51 11.74 22.46
N PRO A 169 5.89 11.89 21.17
CA PRO A 169 5.97 10.75 20.25
C PRO A 169 6.96 9.67 20.69
N ARG A 170 8.09 10.07 21.29
CA ARG A 170 9.12 9.14 21.83
C ARG A 170 8.61 8.25 22.97
N GLN A 171 7.50 8.60 23.60
CA GLN A 171 6.89 7.86 24.72
C GLN A 171 5.60 7.16 24.30
N LEU A 172 5.20 7.27 23.04
CA LEU A 172 3.91 6.76 22.56
C LEU A 172 3.77 5.25 22.79
N MET A 173 4.78 4.46 22.43
CA MET A 173 4.79 3.01 22.68
C MET A 173 4.86 2.64 24.17
N GLN A 174 5.26 3.57 25.04
CA GLN A 174 5.29 3.33 26.49
C GLN A 174 3.88 3.30 27.09
N LEU A 175 2.89 3.90 26.40
CA LEU A 175 1.48 3.84 26.80
C LEU A 175 0.93 2.41 26.84
N LEU A 176 1.49 1.52 26.02
CA LEU A 176 1.07 0.13 25.95
C LEU A 176 1.81 -0.78 26.93
N ARG A 177 2.81 -0.25 27.65
CA ARG A 177 3.54 -1.06 28.63
C ARG A 177 2.61 -1.37 29.81
N PRO A 178 2.52 -2.63 30.25
CA PRO A 178 1.78 -2.95 31.45
C PRO A 178 2.38 -2.18 32.64
N PRO A 179 1.55 -1.71 33.59
CA PRO A 179 2.03 -1.04 34.77
C PRO A 179 3.00 -1.96 35.53
N SER A 180 4.19 -1.46 35.86
CA SER A 180 5.17 -2.23 36.63
C SER A 180 4.54 -2.56 37.99
N PRO A 181 4.46 -3.85 38.41
CA PRO A 181 3.85 -4.26 39.68
C PRO A 181 4.47 -3.60 40.92
N THR A 182 5.66 -2.99 40.78
CA THR A 182 6.46 -2.50 41.89
C THR A 182 6.78 -1.01 41.85
N GLY A 183 6.26 -0.23 40.88
CA GLY A 183 6.57 1.21 40.77
C GLY A 183 8.06 1.55 40.54
N LYS A 184 8.91 0.55 40.30
CA LYS A 184 10.34 0.70 40.02
C LYS A 184 10.60 0.38 38.54
N PRO A 185 11.39 1.20 37.83
CA PRO A 185 11.75 0.94 36.44
C PRO A 185 12.53 -0.38 36.36
N ALA A 186 12.14 -1.23 35.41
CA ALA A 186 12.83 -2.49 35.16
C ALA A 186 14.29 -2.22 34.77
N ARG A 187 15.21 -2.84 35.50
CA ARG A 187 16.66 -2.75 35.28
C ARG A 187 16.97 -3.38 33.92
N SER A 188 17.59 -2.63 33.01
CA SER A 188 18.06 -3.21 31.74
C SER A 188 19.13 -4.25 32.05
N VAL A 189 18.91 -5.48 31.60
CA VAL A 189 19.96 -6.51 31.54
C VAL A 189 20.72 -6.24 30.23
N GLY A 190 22.05 -6.20 30.33
CA GLY A 190 22.97 -5.68 29.30
C GLY A 190 23.07 -6.47 28.02
#